data_AF-A0A0P0GA52-F1
#
_entry.id   AF-A0A0P0GA52-F1
#
_cell.length_a   1.000
_cell.length_b   1.000
_cell.length_c   1.000
_cell.angle_alpha   90.00
_cell.angle_beta   90.00
_cell.angle_gamma   90.00
#
_symmetry.space_group_name_H-M   'P 1'
#
loop_
_entity.id
_entity.type
_entity.pdbx_description
1 polymer ?
#
loop_
_entity_poly.entity_id
_entity_poly.type
_entity_poly.pdbx_seq_one_letter_code
_entity_poly.pdbx_strand_id
1 'polypeptide(L)'
;MRTDITFMYDKKEKDYVVRGYPELKGRHGADVGDGMAIFFGEGWKNYEFYIANTLTGQIRKLATKNGDVLVGDDEIDFESIKKECENGFGNAKYKDLCYAGLNRWDGFKNGLCAITWTLYPDGRYFADEDGFGMEDNEEEVVYGIINTNLEFIEPFRPVKNIGEHLKELRSKRNMKTSIFNLIILDESGSMSCIRKQTILGCNEVINTIKVAQTEHADTQNHFVSIYAFQSGGTPSRYLIKNESPEKVCHITETDYTPCGCTPLYDAVGITVNSLREIVRTHEHAIGSVTIITDGMENSSKEYSHKQVSDMIEQLKKDGWNFSFIGANIDVEKVSRSMNIDNAMAFEQTNEGTCAMFERERYCRRSWFSRVNDCLKGMDSDTTDEEFAQRLGNTSKDYFNKD
;
A
#
# COMPACT_ATOMS: atom_id res chain seq x y z
N MET A 1 4.46 -23.50 -14.73
CA MET A 1 3.14 -22.85 -14.66
C MET A 1 3.05 -22.22 -13.28
N ARG A 2 3.01 -20.89 -13.18
CA ARG A 2 2.65 -20.23 -11.90
C ARG A 2 1.17 -20.53 -11.69
N THR A 3 0.85 -21.31 -10.67
CA THR A 3 -0.52 -21.43 -10.18
C THR A 3 -0.85 -20.08 -9.55
N ASP A 4 -1.71 -19.29 -10.19
CA ASP A 4 -2.26 -18.08 -9.57
C ASP A 4 -3.08 -18.52 -8.36
N ILE A 5 -2.60 -18.15 -7.16
CA ILE A 5 -3.30 -18.40 -5.90
C ILE A 5 -4.46 -17.41 -5.82
N THR A 6 -5.65 -17.88 -5.51
CA THR A 6 -6.84 -17.02 -5.40
C THR A 6 -7.60 -17.33 -4.13
N PHE A 7 -8.01 -16.28 -3.42
CA PHE A 7 -8.84 -16.34 -2.23
C PHE A 7 -10.27 -15.98 -2.59
N MET A 8 -11.22 -16.79 -2.14
CA MET A 8 -12.66 -16.55 -2.31
C MET A 8 -13.28 -16.45 -0.92
N TYR A 9 -13.97 -15.35 -0.65
CA TYR A 9 -14.68 -15.15 0.60
C TYR A 9 -16.08 -15.77 0.54
N ASP A 10 -16.37 -16.71 1.43
CA ASP A 10 -17.71 -17.23 1.64
C ASP A 10 -18.46 -16.34 2.64
N LYS A 11 -19.40 -15.55 2.12
CA LYS A 11 -20.21 -14.62 2.93
C LYS A 11 -21.11 -15.34 3.95
N LYS A 12 -21.44 -16.61 3.72
CA LYS A 12 -22.35 -17.37 4.58
C LYS A 12 -21.61 -17.90 5.80
N GLU A 13 -20.44 -18.47 5.60
CA GLU A 13 -19.61 -19.05 6.66
C GLU A 13 -18.62 -18.03 7.26
N LYS A 14 -18.48 -16.85 6.63
CA LYS A 14 -17.56 -15.76 7.01
C LYS A 14 -16.09 -16.18 7.02
N ASP A 15 -15.71 -16.99 6.05
CA ASP A 15 -14.36 -17.55 5.91
C ASP A 15 -13.84 -17.45 4.47
N TYR A 16 -12.55 -17.78 4.31
CA TYR A 16 -11.87 -17.81 3.03
C TYR A 16 -11.58 -19.25 2.59
N VAL A 17 -11.76 -19.49 1.29
CA VAL A 17 -11.33 -20.72 0.62
C VAL A 17 -10.26 -20.40 -0.41
N VAL A 18 -9.20 -21.21 -0.45
CA VAL A 18 -8.05 -21.01 -1.32
C VAL A 18 -8.09 -21.93 -2.54
N ARG A 19 -7.82 -21.38 -3.72
CA ARG A 19 -7.54 -22.12 -4.96
C ARG A 19 -6.08 -21.91 -5.38
N GLY A 20 -5.51 -22.90 -6.04
CA GLY A 20 -4.13 -22.83 -6.53
C GLY A 20 -3.05 -23.15 -5.48
N TYR A 21 -3.43 -23.44 -4.23
CA TYR A 21 -2.50 -23.85 -3.16
C TYR A 21 -2.87 -25.24 -2.61
N PRO A 22 -2.18 -26.32 -3.04
CA PRO A 22 -2.57 -27.70 -2.73
C PRO A 22 -2.68 -28.04 -1.23
N GLU A 23 -1.81 -27.48 -0.38
CA GLU A 23 -1.80 -27.79 1.07
C GLU A 23 -3.05 -27.26 1.81
N LEU A 24 -3.70 -26.22 1.28
CA LEU A 24 -4.91 -25.62 1.85
C LEU A 24 -6.18 -26.01 1.08
N LYS A 25 -6.09 -26.95 0.15
CA LYS A 25 -7.26 -27.38 -0.65
C LYS A 25 -8.36 -27.92 0.25
N GLY A 26 -9.54 -27.30 0.19
CA GLY A 26 -10.71 -27.69 0.97
C GLY A 26 -10.70 -27.19 2.42
N ARG A 27 -9.68 -26.43 2.84
CA ARG A 27 -9.63 -25.81 4.16
C ARG A 27 -10.33 -24.46 4.15
N HIS A 28 -10.91 -24.15 5.31
CA HIS A 28 -11.56 -22.89 5.59
C HIS A 28 -10.61 -22.01 6.42
N GLY A 29 -10.41 -20.77 5.99
CA GLY A 29 -9.56 -19.80 6.65
C GLY A 29 -10.38 -18.75 7.36
N ALA A 30 -10.14 -18.54 8.66
CA ALA A 30 -10.82 -17.50 9.40
C ALA A 30 -10.34 -16.12 8.93
N ASP A 31 -11.28 -15.21 8.66
CA ASP A 31 -10.98 -13.79 8.47
C ASP A 31 -10.49 -13.20 9.78
N VAL A 32 -9.35 -12.51 9.71
CA VAL A 32 -8.72 -11.91 10.89
C VAL A 32 -8.49 -10.41 10.74
N GLY A 33 -9.12 -9.74 9.79
CA GLY A 33 -9.00 -8.29 9.56
C GLY A 33 -7.88 -7.92 8.58
N ASP A 34 -7.89 -6.67 8.08
CA ASP A 34 -6.88 -6.10 7.17
C ASP A 34 -6.58 -6.95 5.91
N GLY A 35 -7.61 -7.64 5.39
CA GLY A 35 -7.45 -8.53 4.23
C GLY A 35 -6.64 -9.81 4.52
N MET A 36 -6.46 -10.16 5.80
CA MET A 36 -5.69 -11.31 6.25
C MET A 36 -6.59 -12.48 6.62
N ALA A 37 -6.10 -13.70 6.38
CA ALA A 37 -6.76 -14.94 6.77
C ALA A 37 -5.78 -15.91 7.43
N ILE A 38 -6.26 -16.69 8.39
CA ILE A 38 -5.48 -17.77 9.01
C ILE A 38 -6.10 -19.13 8.75
N PHE A 39 -5.26 -20.14 8.53
CA PHE A 39 -5.69 -21.52 8.30
C PHE A 39 -5.01 -22.44 9.28
N PHE A 40 -5.81 -23.28 9.94
CA PHE A 40 -5.32 -24.31 10.82
C PHE A 40 -5.29 -25.67 10.12
N GLY A 41 -4.55 -26.60 10.72
CA GLY A 41 -4.63 -28.00 10.41
C GLY A 41 -5.96 -28.64 10.82
N GLU A 42 -6.32 -29.73 10.15
CA GLU A 42 -7.46 -30.58 10.54
C GLU A 42 -7.01 -31.72 11.47
N GLY A 43 -7.76 -31.95 12.56
CA GLY A 43 -7.57 -33.06 13.49
C GLY A 43 -6.92 -32.68 14.83
N TRP A 44 -7.11 -33.53 15.86
CA TRP A 44 -6.77 -33.25 17.26
C TRP A 44 -5.29 -32.98 17.56
N LYS A 45 -4.37 -33.53 16.76
CA LYS A 45 -2.91 -33.37 16.92
C LYS A 45 -2.26 -32.52 15.83
N ASN A 46 -3.05 -31.79 15.04
CA ASN A 46 -2.52 -31.07 13.90
C ASN A 46 -2.08 -29.66 14.30
N TYR A 47 -0.78 -29.44 14.24
CA TYR A 47 -0.12 -28.18 14.61
C TYR A 47 0.02 -27.20 13.44
N GLU A 48 -0.50 -27.53 12.26
CA GLU A 48 -0.35 -26.65 11.11
C GLU A 48 -1.00 -25.29 11.32
N PHE A 49 -0.22 -24.26 11.01
CA PHE A 49 -0.67 -22.89 11.05
C PHE A 49 -0.15 -22.14 9.82
N TYR A 50 -1.06 -21.49 9.10
CA TYR A 50 -0.77 -20.64 7.96
C TYR A 50 -1.40 -19.27 8.17
N ILE A 51 -0.71 -18.25 7.68
CA ILE A 51 -1.23 -16.90 7.56
C ILE A 51 -1.14 -16.51 6.09
N ALA A 52 -2.20 -15.87 5.58
CA ALA A 52 -2.28 -15.44 4.21
C ALA A 52 -2.74 -13.99 4.11
N ASN A 53 -2.18 -13.28 3.13
CA ASN A 53 -2.72 -12.02 2.66
C ASN A 53 -3.62 -12.32 1.44
N THR A 54 -4.92 -12.14 1.62
CA THR A 54 -5.92 -12.50 0.62
C THR A 54 -5.93 -11.55 -0.58
N LEU A 55 -5.38 -10.34 -0.42
CA LEU A 55 -5.27 -9.32 -1.45
C LEU A 55 -4.05 -9.54 -2.35
N THR A 56 -2.91 -9.91 -1.78
CA THR A 56 -1.65 -10.14 -2.53
C THR A 56 -1.47 -11.56 -3.01
N GLY A 57 -2.22 -12.51 -2.45
CA GLY A 57 -2.09 -13.94 -2.75
C GLY A 57 -0.94 -14.62 -2.00
N GLN A 58 -0.23 -13.89 -1.12
CA GLN A 58 0.90 -14.42 -0.35
C GLN A 58 0.41 -15.33 0.79
N ILE A 59 1.12 -16.44 1.01
CA ILE A 59 0.85 -17.40 2.08
C ILE A 59 2.18 -17.71 2.77
N ARG A 60 2.17 -17.67 4.10
CA ARG A 60 3.30 -18.08 4.95
C ARG A 60 2.83 -19.19 5.89
N LYS A 61 3.51 -20.33 5.81
CA LYS A 61 3.35 -21.44 6.76
C LYS A 61 4.25 -21.18 7.96
N LEU A 62 3.69 -21.18 9.15
CA LEU A 62 4.43 -20.94 10.41
C LEU A 62 4.63 -22.21 11.23
N ALA A 63 3.81 -23.25 11.01
CA ALA A 63 3.99 -24.52 11.69
C ALA A 63 3.65 -25.72 10.79
N THR A 64 4.37 -26.83 10.98
CA THR A 64 4.14 -28.10 10.28
C THR A 64 3.12 -28.97 11.02
N LYS A 65 2.64 -30.05 10.36
CA LYS A 65 1.76 -31.05 11.00
C LYS A 65 2.42 -31.76 12.18
N ASN A 66 3.75 -31.83 12.15
CA ASN A 66 4.55 -32.56 13.14
C ASN A 66 4.94 -31.70 14.33
N GLY A 67 4.64 -30.39 14.28
CA GLY A 67 4.95 -29.45 15.36
C GLY A 67 6.29 -28.74 15.19
N ASP A 68 6.83 -28.62 13.97
CA ASP A 68 8.01 -27.77 13.75
C ASP A 68 7.55 -26.33 13.46
N VAL A 69 8.16 -25.35 14.12
CA VAL A 69 7.93 -23.91 13.88
C VAL A 69 8.86 -23.42 12.77
N LEU A 70 8.29 -22.79 11.74
CA LEU A 70 8.96 -22.37 10.51
C LEU A 70 9.31 -20.87 10.49
N VAL A 71 9.93 -20.39 11.57
CA VAL A 71 10.43 -19.01 11.69
C VAL A 71 11.95 -18.99 11.65
N GLY A 72 12.55 -17.91 11.16
CA GLY A 72 13.99 -17.69 11.13
C GLY A 72 14.59 -17.56 12.54
N ASP A 73 15.91 -17.77 12.66
CA ASP A 73 16.60 -17.53 13.94
C ASP A 73 16.62 -16.05 14.30
N ASP A 74 16.67 -15.18 13.29
CA ASP A 74 16.58 -13.72 13.40
C ASP A 74 15.17 -13.23 13.79
N GLU A 75 14.17 -14.09 13.66
CA GLU A 75 12.78 -13.82 14.07
C GLU A 75 12.51 -14.31 15.51
N ILE A 76 13.53 -14.76 16.26
CA ILE A 76 13.42 -15.20 17.66
C ILE A 76 14.46 -14.48 18.52
N ASP A 77 14.02 -13.85 19.61
CA ASP A 77 14.93 -13.27 20.60
C ASP A 77 15.32 -14.31 21.66
N PHE A 78 16.29 -15.17 21.31
CA PHE A 78 16.74 -16.24 22.21
C PHE A 78 17.29 -15.73 23.54
N GLU A 79 17.89 -14.53 23.57
CA GLU A 79 18.47 -13.96 24.77
C GLU A 79 17.38 -13.56 25.77
N SER A 80 16.34 -12.86 25.32
CA SER A 80 15.19 -12.54 26.16
C SER A 80 14.43 -13.77 26.62
N ILE A 81 14.22 -14.75 25.73
CA ILE A 81 13.52 -16.00 26.09
C ILE A 81 14.31 -16.77 27.14
N LYS A 82 15.63 -16.95 26.96
CA LYS A 82 16.47 -17.67 27.93
C LYS A 82 16.45 -17.03 29.32
N LYS A 83 16.29 -15.70 29.37
CA LYS A 83 16.30 -14.92 30.61
C LYS A 83 14.96 -15.00 31.36
N GLU A 84 13.84 -15.04 30.65
CA GLU A 84 12.50 -14.88 31.25
C GLU A 84 11.61 -16.13 31.11
N CYS A 85 11.97 -17.11 30.29
CA CYS A 85 11.25 -18.36 30.07
C CYS A 85 12.15 -19.56 30.46
N GLU A 86 12.13 -19.93 31.74
CA GLU A 86 13.01 -20.95 32.30
C GLU A 86 12.72 -22.34 31.73
N ASN A 87 11.44 -22.67 31.55
CA ASN A 87 11.00 -24.01 31.16
C ASN A 87 10.83 -24.16 29.64
N GLY A 88 10.49 -23.07 28.97
CA GLY A 88 10.13 -23.00 27.55
C GLY A 88 11.31 -22.76 26.61
N PHE A 89 12.49 -22.37 27.12
CA PHE A 89 13.64 -22.06 26.26
C PHE A 89 14.07 -23.24 25.36
N GLY A 90 13.93 -24.49 25.84
CA GLY A 90 14.19 -25.67 25.03
C GLY A 90 13.31 -25.73 23.78
N ASN A 91 12.01 -25.53 23.95
CA ASN A 91 11.04 -25.53 22.85
C ASN A 91 11.32 -24.39 21.87
N ALA A 92 11.66 -23.19 22.36
CA ALA A 92 12.08 -22.08 21.49
C ALA A 92 13.34 -22.42 20.69
N LYS A 93 14.38 -22.94 21.37
CA LYS A 93 15.69 -23.27 20.78
C LYS A 93 15.59 -24.33 19.68
N TYR A 94 14.75 -25.35 19.88
CA TYR A 94 14.57 -26.42 18.91
C TYR A 94 13.42 -26.15 17.93
N LYS A 95 12.71 -25.02 18.08
CA LYS A 95 11.54 -24.63 17.29
C LYS A 95 10.43 -25.68 17.35
N ASP A 96 10.22 -26.22 18.53
CA ASP A 96 9.23 -27.25 18.80
C ASP A 96 7.91 -26.61 19.25
N LEU A 97 6.85 -26.95 18.53
CA LEU A 97 5.48 -26.65 18.90
C LEU A 97 4.91 -27.78 19.74
N CYS A 98 5.21 -27.72 21.03
CA CYS A 98 4.50 -28.50 22.02
C CYS A 98 3.12 -27.84 22.29
N TYR A 99 2.08 -28.65 22.52
CA TYR A 99 0.78 -28.21 23.04
C TYR A 99 -0.12 -27.37 22.10
N ALA A 100 0.12 -27.36 20.79
CA ALA A 100 -0.65 -26.56 19.82
C ALA A 100 -0.64 -25.05 20.13
N GLY A 101 0.46 -24.56 20.70
CA GLY A 101 0.58 -23.21 21.25
C GLY A 101 0.73 -22.07 20.23
N LEU A 102 0.62 -22.31 18.92
CA LEU A 102 0.78 -21.25 17.91
C LEU A 102 -0.57 -20.71 17.49
N ASN A 103 -0.82 -19.43 17.75
CA ASN A 103 -2.06 -18.77 17.39
C ASN A 103 -1.81 -17.26 17.19
N ARG A 104 -2.86 -16.49 17.00
CA ARG A 104 -2.86 -15.04 17.12
C ARG A 104 -3.49 -14.64 18.45
N TRP A 105 -3.05 -13.53 19.01
CA TRP A 105 -3.66 -12.96 20.22
C TRP A 105 -4.96 -12.21 19.91
N ASP A 106 -4.99 -11.45 18.82
CA ASP A 106 -6.13 -10.69 18.28
C ASP A 106 -6.03 -10.69 16.74
N GLY A 107 -7.02 -10.14 16.04
CA GLY A 107 -6.93 -9.91 14.59
C GLY A 107 -5.85 -8.91 14.19
N PHE A 108 -5.59 -8.84 12.88
CA PHE A 108 -4.88 -7.73 12.27
C PHE A 108 -5.72 -6.45 12.42
N LYS A 109 -5.06 -5.39 12.89
CA LYS A 109 -5.58 -4.02 12.93
C LYS A 109 -4.42 -3.08 12.65
N ASN A 110 -4.63 -2.11 11.78
CA ASN A 110 -3.60 -1.16 11.31
C ASN A 110 -2.35 -1.91 10.79
N GLY A 111 -2.59 -3.00 10.05
CA GLY A 111 -1.57 -3.79 9.36
C GLY A 111 -0.67 -4.61 10.29
N LEU A 112 -1.05 -4.82 11.55
CA LEU A 112 -0.28 -5.55 12.56
C LEU A 112 -1.11 -6.57 13.35
N CYS A 113 -0.49 -7.70 13.66
CA CYS A 113 -1.00 -8.73 14.56
C CYS A 113 0.14 -9.27 15.44
N ALA A 114 -0.19 -9.75 16.64
CA ALA A 114 0.73 -10.54 17.44
C ALA A 114 0.42 -12.03 17.27
N ILE A 115 1.45 -12.79 16.89
CA ILE A 115 1.42 -14.24 16.88
C ILE A 115 1.89 -14.72 18.24
N THR A 116 1.06 -15.51 18.91
CA THR A 116 1.34 -16.15 20.18
C THR A 116 2.02 -17.47 19.94
N TRP A 117 3.04 -17.76 20.75
CA TRP A 117 3.65 -19.07 20.85
C TRP A 117 3.77 -19.43 22.33
N THR A 118 2.91 -20.33 22.80
CA THR A 118 3.03 -20.92 24.13
C THR A 118 4.22 -21.88 24.12
N LEU A 119 5.28 -21.53 24.85
CA LEU A 119 6.46 -22.37 25.03
C LEU A 119 6.25 -23.38 26.16
N TYR A 120 5.51 -23.00 27.19
CA TYR A 120 5.22 -23.87 28.33
C TYR A 120 3.84 -23.51 28.94
N PRO A 121 2.87 -24.46 29.03
CA PRO A 121 1.55 -24.20 29.60
C PRO A 121 1.60 -24.09 31.12
N ASP A 122 0.60 -23.44 31.71
CA ASP A 122 0.40 -23.41 33.15
C ASP A 122 0.05 -24.80 33.71
N GLY A 123 0.57 -25.12 34.90
CA GLY A 123 0.08 -26.24 35.71
C GLY A 123 0.18 -27.60 35.03
N ARG A 124 1.40 -28.10 34.82
CA ARG A 124 1.58 -29.44 34.23
C ARG A 124 1.07 -30.52 35.18
N TYR A 125 0.15 -31.35 34.70
CA TYR A 125 -0.31 -32.53 35.43
C TYR A 125 0.68 -33.67 35.27
N PHE A 126 1.18 -34.20 36.39
CA PHE A 126 1.98 -35.42 36.43
C PHE A 126 1.37 -36.38 37.46
N ALA A 127 1.49 -37.68 37.23
CA ALA A 127 1.03 -38.67 38.20
C ALA A 127 2.09 -38.81 39.30
N ASP A 128 1.75 -38.38 40.51
CA ASP A 128 2.46 -38.66 41.76
C ASP A 128 1.73 -39.76 42.56
N GLU A 129 2.14 -39.98 43.81
CA GLU A 129 1.69 -41.13 44.62
C GLU A 129 0.18 -41.12 44.94
N ASP A 130 -0.51 -39.97 44.87
CA ASP A 130 -1.94 -39.84 45.17
C ASP A 130 -2.84 -39.72 43.93
N GLY A 131 -2.24 -39.65 42.73
CA GLY A 131 -2.92 -39.82 41.45
C GLY A 131 -2.66 -38.71 40.45
N PHE A 132 -2.52 -37.44 40.87
CA PHE A 132 -2.20 -36.30 40.00
C PHE A 132 -1.70 -35.08 40.82
N GLY A 133 -0.45 -34.68 40.60
CA GLY A 133 0.14 -33.43 41.07
C GLY A 133 0.17 -32.36 39.97
N MET A 134 0.10 -31.08 40.37
CA MET A 134 0.26 -29.93 39.46
C MET A 134 1.55 -29.16 39.79
N GLU A 135 2.28 -28.78 38.75
CA GLU A 135 3.38 -27.80 38.89
C GLU A 135 2.81 -26.42 39.23
N ASP A 136 3.41 -25.72 40.20
CA ASP A 136 3.11 -24.32 40.49
C ASP A 136 3.98 -23.43 39.58
N ASN A 137 3.56 -23.27 38.32
CA ASN A 137 4.23 -22.40 37.34
C ASN A 137 3.24 -21.59 36.50
N GLU A 138 3.69 -20.39 36.12
CA GLU A 138 2.97 -19.53 35.18
C GLU A 138 3.21 -19.98 33.73
N GLU A 139 2.22 -19.76 32.86
CA GLU A 139 2.34 -20.02 31.42
C GLU A 139 3.45 -19.15 30.80
N GLU A 140 4.39 -19.77 30.10
CA GLU A 140 5.45 -19.08 29.36
C GLU A 140 5.03 -18.90 27.90
N VAL A 141 4.57 -17.70 27.56
CA VAL A 141 4.14 -17.32 26.21
C VAL A 141 5.07 -16.25 25.64
N VAL A 142 5.45 -16.42 24.37
CA VAL A 142 6.19 -15.42 23.60
C VAL A 142 5.36 -14.92 22.44
N TYR A 143 5.66 -13.69 22.01
CA TYR A 143 4.90 -12.99 20.99
C TYR A 143 5.82 -12.48 19.90
N GLY A 144 5.49 -12.78 18.65
CA GLY A 144 6.10 -12.18 17.46
C GLY A 144 5.13 -11.20 16.81
N ILE A 145 5.60 -10.00 16.45
CA ILE A 145 4.74 -9.00 15.81
C ILE A 145 4.90 -9.09 14.29
N ILE A 146 3.81 -9.42 13.60
CA ILE A 146 3.81 -9.65 12.15
C ILE A 146 3.02 -8.57 11.40
N ASN A 147 3.49 -8.21 10.20
CA ASN A 147 2.80 -7.27 9.29
C ASN A 147 1.99 -7.99 8.19
N THR A 148 1.23 -7.23 7.40
CA THR A 148 0.41 -7.76 6.27
C THR A 148 1.23 -8.31 5.10
N ASN A 149 2.53 -8.02 5.03
CA ASN A 149 3.47 -8.63 4.08
C ASN A 149 4.03 -9.97 4.58
N LEU A 150 3.54 -10.48 5.72
CA LEU A 150 3.95 -11.73 6.36
C LEU A 150 5.38 -11.70 6.93
N GLU A 151 5.89 -10.52 7.29
CA GLU A 151 7.21 -10.33 7.89
C GLU A 151 7.07 -10.03 9.39
N PHE A 152 7.91 -10.66 10.21
CA PHE A 152 8.01 -10.33 11.63
C PHE A 152 8.81 -9.04 11.80
N ILE A 153 8.14 -7.97 12.27
CA ILE A 153 8.76 -6.67 12.55
C ILE A 153 9.33 -6.59 13.97
N GLU A 154 8.85 -7.45 14.86
CA GLU A 154 9.52 -7.76 16.12
C GLU A 154 9.64 -9.28 16.26
N PRO A 155 10.81 -9.79 16.67
CA PRO A 155 11.01 -11.22 16.87
C PRO A 155 10.18 -11.74 18.04
N PHE A 156 9.97 -13.06 18.06
CA PHE A 156 9.33 -13.74 19.18
C PHE A 156 10.09 -13.49 20.48
N ARG A 157 9.43 -12.85 21.44
CA ARG A 157 9.97 -12.56 22.77
C ARG A 157 8.87 -12.52 23.83
N PRO A 158 9.23 -12.64 25.12
CA PRO A 158 8.28 -12.44 26.22
C PRO A 158 7.80 -10.98 26.23
N VAL A 159 6.48 -10.78 26.36
CA VAL A 159 5.86 -9.45 26.45
C VAL A 159 4.82 -9.47 27.57
N LYS A 160 5.05 -8.68 28.63
CA LYS A 160 4.19 -8.66 29.83
C LYS A 160 2.73 -8.30 29.54
N ASN A 161 2.51 -7.28 28.70
CA ASN A 161 1.18 -6.83 28.31
C ASN A 161 1.13 -6.64 26.79
N ILE A 162 0.87 -7.72 26.06
CA ILE A 162 0.83 -7.68 24.61
C ILE A 162 -0.27 -6.76 24.07
N GLY A 163 -1.39 -6.62 24.77
CA GLY A 163 -2.49 -5.75 24.35
C GLY A 163 -2.09 -4.28 24.35
N GLU A 164 -1.42 -3.82 25.41
CA GLU A 164 -0.89 -2.46 25.51
C GLU A 164 0.28 -2.23 24.54
N HIS A 165 1.19 -3.20 24.41
CA HIS A 165 2.30 -3.14 23.45
C HIS A 165 1.79 -3.03 22.01
N LEU A 166 0.82 -3.84 21.63
CA LEU A 166 0.17 -3.75 20.32
C LEU A 166 -0.56 -2.42 20.13
N LYS A 167 -1.25 -1.91 21.15
CA LYS A 167 -1.91 -0.60 21.08
C LYS A 167 -0.89 0.50 20.82
N GLU A 168 0.23 0.50 21.54
CA GLU A 168 1.32 1.43 21.32
C GLU A 168 1.91 1.28 19.92
N LEU A 169 2.23 0.06 19.48
CA LEU A 169 2.80 -0.17 18.14
C LEU A 169 1.86 0.25 17.03
N ARG A 170 0.57 -0.05 17.15
CA ARG A 170 -0.47 0.39 16.19
C ARG A 170 -0.61 1.92 16.21
N SER A 171 -0.48 2.56 17.38
CA SER A 171 -0.48 4.03 17.48
C SER A 171 0.81 4.71 17.02
N LYS A 172 1.96 4.01 17.07
CA LYS A 172 3.28 4.51 16.62
C LYS A 172 3.48 4.27 15.12
N ARG A 173 2.97 3.14 14.60
CA ARG A 173 2.95 2.78 13.17
C ARG A 173 1.81 3.46 12.42
N ASN A 174 1.03 4.30 13.12
CA ASN A 174 -0.12 4.98 12.55
C ASN A 174 0.32 5.89 11.39
N MET A 175 -0.08 5.45 10.19
CA MET A 175 -0.43 6.26 9.03
C MET A 175 0.70 6.84 8.19
N LYS A 176 1.64 5.98 7.75
CA LYS A 176 2.29 6.33 6.48
C LYS A 176 1.26 6.23 5.36
N THR A 177 0.91 7.37 4.77
CA THR A 177 0.04 7.38 3.60
C THR A 177 0.85 7.04 2.36
N SER A 178 0.38 6.07 1.59
CA SER A 178 1.00 5.76 0.30
C SER A 178 0.44 6.69 -0.77
N ILE A 179 1.29 7.55 -1.33
CA ILE A 179 0.94 8.54 -2.36
C ILE A 179 1.43 8.03 -3.72
N PHE A 180 0.48 7.66 -4.58
CA PHE A 180 0.76 7.22 -5.94
C PHE A 180 0.70 8.41 -6.89
N ASN A 181 1.88 8.87 -7.34
CA ASN A 181 2.00 10.00 -8.26
C ASN A 181 1.94 9.49 -9.70
N LEU A 182 0.91 9.89 -10.43
CA LEU A 182 0.73 9.55 -11.84
C LEU A 182 0.79 10.83 -12.69
N ILE A 183 1.80 10.90 -13.55
CA ILE A 183 1.95 11.97 -14.53
C ILE A 183 1.50 11.42 -15.88
N ILE A 184 0.43 11.98 -16.43
CA ILE A 184 -0.10 11.67 -17.76
C ILE A 184 0.37 12.77 -18.69
N LEU A 185 1.33 12.41 -19.55
CA LEU A 185 2.10 13.33 -20.37
C LEU A 185 1.73 13.17 -21.84
N ASP A 186 1.20 14.23 -22.43
CA ASP A 186 0.89 14.28 -23.86
C ASP A 186 2.17 14.16 -24.68
N GLU A 187 2.29 13.15 -25.54
CA GLU A 187 3.39 12.92 -26.47
C GLU A 187 2.92 13.17 -27.92
N SER A 188 1.90 14.01 -28.14
CA SER A 188 1.38 14.36 -29.46
C SER A 188 2.31 15.29 -30.24
N GLY A 189 2.09 15.44 -31.55
CA GLY A 189 2.98 16.22 -32.41
C GLY A 189 3.15 17.69 -32.00
N SER A 190 2.13 18.30 -31.39
CA SER A 190 2.13 19.71 -30.95
C SER A 190 3.14 19.98 -29.83
N MET A 191 3.42 18.99 -28.98
CA MET A 191 4.39 19.09 -27.89
C MET A 191 5.85 19.18 -28.38
N SER A 192 6.11 19.01 -29.67
CA SER A 192 7.46 19.01 -30.27
C SER A 192 8.24 20.31 -30.00
N CYS A 193 7.57 21.47 -29.96
CA CYS A 193 8.22 22.78 -29.79
C CYS A 193 8.73 23.02 -28.35
N ILE A 194 8.18 22.33 -27.35
CA ILE A 194 8.54 22.43 -25.92
C ILE A 194 9.08 21.10 -25.36
N ARG A 195 9.52 20.19 -26.23
CA ARG A 195 9.97 18.83 -25.87
C ARG A 195 11.03 18.85 -24.77
N LYS A 196 12.06 19.69 -24.92
CA LYS A 196 13.19 19.77 -23.98
C LYS A 196 12.73 20.22 -22.60
N GLN A 197 11.88 21.23 -22.54
CA GLN A 197 11.35 21.81 -21.31
C GLN A 197 10.40 20.84 -20.61
N THR A 198 9.61 20.10 -21.39
CA THR A 198 8.75 19.04 -20.88
C THR A 198 9.55 17.94 -20.18
N ILE A 199 10.65 17.48 -20.80
CA ILE A 199 11.57 16.50 -20.20
C ILE A 199 12.20 17.06 -18.91
N LEU A 200 12.74 18.28 -18.96
CA LEU A 200 13.37 18.92 -17.79
C LEU A 200 12.38 19.08 -16.63
N GLY A 201 11.16 19.54 -16.92
CA GLY A 201 10.11 19.70 -15.94
C GLY A 201 9.69 18.38 -15.30
N CYS A 202 9.47 17.34 -16.10
CA CYS A 202 9.16 16.01 -15.58
C CYS A 202 10.27 15.47 -14.65
N ASN A 203 11.53 15.67 -15.04
CA ASN A 203 12.68 15.28 -14.21
C ASN A 203 12.73 16.05 -12.89
N GLU A 204 12.31 17.32 -12.89
CA GLU A 204 12.22 18.09 -11.66
C GLU A 204 11.06 17.68 -10.75
N VAL A 205 9.93 17.22 -11.33
CA VAL A 205 8.85 16.59 -10.56
C VAL A 205 9.35 15.29 -9.92
N ILE A 206 10.10 14.45 -10.65
CA ILE A 206 10.73 13.25 -10.09
C ILE A 206 11.63 13.62 -8.90
N ASN A 207 12.50 14.63 -9.05
CA ASN A 207 13.36 15.10 -7.97
C ASN A 207 12.56 15.59 -6.76
N THR A 208 11.47 16.30 -6.99
CA THR A 208 10.58 16.80 -5.94
C THR A 208 9.94 15.67 -5.15
N ILE A 209 9.50 14.60 -5.84
CA ILE A 209 8.96 13.41 -5.18
C ILE A 209 10.05 12.67 -4.39
N LYS A 210 11.27 12.56 -4.92
CA LYS A 210 12.42 12.00 -4.20
C LYS A 210 12.72 12.77 -2.90
N VAL A 211 12.71 14.10 -2.96
CA VAL A 211 12.92 14.94 -1.77
C VAL A 211 11.78 14.74 -0.77
N ALA A 212 10.52 14.73 -1.21
CA ALA A 212 9.37 14.51 -0.33
C ALA A 212 9.41 13.14 0.38
N GLN A 213 9.81 12.08 -0.32
CA GLN A 213 10.03 10.75 0.27
C GLN A 213 11.01 10.79 1.44
N THR A 214 12.04 11.66 1.37
CA THR A 214 13.00 11.83 2.45
C THR A 214 12.51 12.79 3.54
N GLU A 215 11.90 13.92 3.18
CA GLU A 215 11.41 14.94 4.13
C GLU A 215 10.21 14.45 4.96
N HIS A 216 9.40 13.57 4.39
CA HIS A 216 8.20 12.99 5.01
C HIS A 216 8.33 11.48 5.20
N ALA A 217 9.56 10.96 5.35
CA ALA A 217 9.82 9.53 5.46
C ALA A 217 9.00 8.85 6.58
N ASP A 218 8.67 9.57 7.65
CA ASP A 218 7.89 9.04 8.78
C ASP A 218 6.38 8.96 8.51
N THR A 219 5.86 9.70 7.53
CA THR A 219 4.42 9.86 7.28
C THR A 219 3.98 9.54 5.86
N GLN A 220 4.90 9.41 4.90
CA GLN A 220 4.56 9.22 3.49
C GLN A 220 5.47 8.19 2.83
N ASN A 221 4.85 7.35 1.99
CA ASN A 221 5.54 6.53 1.00
C ASN A 221 5.07 6.98 -0.37
N HIS A 222 5.99 7.26 -1.29
CA HIS A 222 5.67 7.73 -2.62
C HIS A 222 5.94 6.64 -3.65
N PHE A 223 5.12 6.61 -4.68
CA PHE A 223 5.35 5.83 -5.89
C PHE A 223 5.20 6.74 -7.10
N VAL A 224 5.95 6.45 -8.16
CA VAL A 224 5.96 7.26 -9.38
C VAL A 224 5.50 6.42 -10.57
N SER A 225 4.61 6.99 -11.36
CA SER A 225 4.26 6.52 -12.69
C SER A 225 4.27 7.69 -13.66
N ILE A 226 4.88 7.51 -14.82
CA ILE A 226 4.85 8.46 -15.93
C ILE A 226 4.33 7.72 -17.15
N TYR A 227 3.21 8.20 -17.69
CA TYR A 227 2.57 7.65 -18.87
C TYR A 227 2.62 8.65 -20.01
N ALA A 228 3.30 8.30 -21.09
CA ALA A 228 3.35 9.09 -22.31
C ALA A 228 2.26 8.60 -23.27
N PHE A 229 1.44 9.50 -23.80
CA PHE A 229 0.32 9.12 -24.66
C PHE A 229 0.29 9.88 -25.98
N GLN A 230 -0.01 9.16 -27.06
CA GLN A 230 -0.27 9.71 -28.39
C GLN A 230 -0.95 8.64 -29.25
N SER A 231 -1.31 8.98 -30.49
CA SER A 231 -1.79 8.01 -31.47
C SER A 231 -1.24 8.30 -32.87
N GLY A 232 -1.02 7.28 -33.68
CA GLY A 232 -0.49 7.44 -35.05
C GLY A 232 1.04 7.43 -35.15
N GLY A 233 1.76 7.40 -34.02
CA GLY A 233 3.21 7.19 -33.94
C GLY A 233 3.56 6.08 -32.93
N THR A 234 4.41 6.41 -31.94
CA THR A 234 4.77 5.48 -30.86
C THR A 234 3.54 5.17 -30.00
N PRO A 235 3.20 3.90 -29.72
CA PRO A 235 2.05 3.59 -28.88
C PRO A 235 2.14 4.21 -27.48
N SER A 236 1.00 4.64 -26.93
CA SER A 236 0.89 5.11 -25.55
C SER A 236 1.43 4.05 -24.58
N ARG A 237 2.28 4.46 -23.65
CA ARG A 237 3.03 3.54 -22.78
C ARG A 237 3.44 4.20 -21.47
N TYR A 238 3.71 3.36 -20.47
CA TYR A 238 4.41 3.82 -19.29
C TYR A 238 5.90 3.99 -19.60
N LEU A 239 6.45 5.17 -19.31
CA LEU A 239 7.89 5.39 -19.22
C LEU A 239 8.41 4.86 -17.88
N ILE A 240 7.62 5.05 -16.82
CA ILE A 240 7.85 4.55 -15.47
C ILE A 240 6.49 4.05 -14.96
N LYS A 241 6.44 2.87 -14.32
CA LYS A 241 5.18 2.31 -13.77
C LYS A 241 5.38 1.81 -12.35
N ASN A 242 4.72 2.49 -11.41
CA ASN A 242 4.63 2.08 -10.00
C ASN A 242 5.99 1.78 -9.35
N GLU A 243 6.97 2.67 -9.57
CA GLU A 243 8.32 2.51 -9.04
C GLU A 243 8.54 3.36 -7.79
N SER A 244 9.38 2.85 -6.88
CA SER A 244 9.87 3.64 -5.74
C SER A 244 10.77 4.79 -6.24
N PRO A 245 10.68 6.01 -5.68
CA PRO A 245 11.48 7.16 -6.10
C PRO A 245 12.97 6.85 -6.19
N GLU A 246 13.55 6.02 -5.32
CA GLU A 246 14.99 5.70 -5.38
C GLU A 246 15.40 4.97 -6.67
N LYS A 247 14.49 4.20 -7.26
CA LYS A 247 14.74 3.41 -8.48
C LYS A 247 14.46 4.19 -9.77
N VAL A 248 13.79 5.35 -9.66
CA VAL A 248 13.36 6.13 -10.82
C VAL A 248 14.55 6.91 -11.40
N CYS A 249 14.87 6.63 -12.66
CA CYS A 249 15.78 7.44 -13.47
C CYS A 249 15.08 8.63 -14.11
N HIS A 250 15.84 9.66 -14.45
CA HIS A 250 15.35 10.77 -15.27
C HIS A 250 14.99 10.28 -16.67
N ILE A 251 13.88 10.78 -17.20
CA ILE A 251 13.51 10.57 -18.60
C ILE A 251 14.40 11.42 -19.50
N THR A 252 14.63 10.94 -20.71
CA THR A 252 15.51 11.56 -21.69
C THR A 252 14.80 11.75 -23.02
N GLU A 253 15.48 12.37 -23.98
CA GLU A 253 14.96 12.52 -25.33
C GLU A 253 14.65 11.18 -26.00
N THR A 254 15.36 10.09 -25.69
CA THR A 254 15.06 8.78 -26.28
C THR A 254 13.76 8.19 -25.73
N ASP A 255 13.36 8.60 -24.53
CA ASP A 255 12.16 8.09 -23.86
C ASP A 255 10.90 8.85 -24.26
N TYR A 256 11.04 10.10 -24.72
CA TYR A 256 9.93 10.99 -25.03
C TYR A 256 10.10 11.63 -26.43
N THR A 257 9.31 11.14 -27.38
CA THR A 257 9.37 11.48 -28.81
C THR A 257 7.99 11.91 -29.31
N PRO A 258 7.64 13.20 -29.17
CA PRO A 258 6.34 13.74 -29.55
C PRO A 258 5.99 13.49 -31.03
N CYS A 259 4.82 12.91 -31.30
CA CYS A 259 4.30 12.67 -32.65
C CYS A 259 2.79 12.40 -32.61
N GLY A 260 2.11 12.46 -33.76
CA GLY A 260 0.73 11.97 -33.85
C GLY A 260 -0.32 12.85 -33.17
N CYS A 261 -1.43 12.22 -32.78
CA CYS A 261 -2.66 12.84 -32.27
C CYS A 261 -2.88 12.54 -30.76
N THR A 262 -3.94 13.09 -30.16
CA THR A 262 -4.13 13.21 -28.70
C THR A 262 -5.32 12.37 -28.19
N PRO A 263 -5.11 11.09 -27.80
CA PRO A 263 -6.13 10.24 -27.16
C PRO A 263 -6.17 10.45 -25.63
N LEU A 264 -6.56 11.65 -25.20
CA LEU A 264 -6.56 12.09 -23.80
C LEU A 264 -7.49 11.26 -22.91
N TYR A 265 -8.73 11.02 -23.33
CA TYR A 265 -9.70 10.26 -22.52
C TYR A 265 -9.27 8.81 -22.33
N ASP A 266 -8.73 8.17 -23.36
CA ASP A 266 -8.17 6.81 -23.24
C ASP A 266 -6.97 6.80 -22.28
N ALA A 267 -6.06 7.76 -22.41
CA ALA A 267 -4.90 7.87 -21.53
C ALA A 267 -5.32 8.00 -20.07
N VAL A 268 -6.27 8.88 -19.75
CA VAL A 268 -6.80 9.05 -18.39
C VAL A 268 -7.54 7.82 -17.93
N GLY A 269 -8.47 7.30 -18.74
CA GLY A 269 -9.30 6.13 -18.40
C GLY A 269 -8.46 4.90 -18.06
N ILE A 270 -7.52 4.54 -18.93
CA ILE A 270 -6.66 3.36 -18.77
C ILE A 270 -5.76 3.53 -17.56
N THR A 271 -5.08 4.67 -17.43
CA THR A 271 -4.05 4.83 -16.40
C THR A 271 -4.65 5.00 -15.01
N VAL A 272 -5.75 5.74 -14.87
CA VAL A 272 -6.44 5.93 -13.59
C VAL A 272 -7.05 4.63 -13.10
N ASN A 273 -7.68 3.84 -13.97
CA ASN A 273 -8.17 2.51 -13.57
C ASN A 273 -7.02 1.59 -13.16
N SER A 274 -5.92 1.55 -13.91
CA SER A 274 -4.74 0.77 -13.51
C SER A 274 -4.16 1.23 -12.17
N LEU A 275 -4.14 2.54 -11.90
CA LEU A 275 -3.64 3.08 -10.64
C LEU A 275 -4.57 2.73 -9.48
N ARG A 276 -5.88 2.82 -9.71
CA ARG A 276 -6.92 2.53 -8.71
C ARG A 276 -6.81 1.10 -8.19
N GLU A 277 -6.53 0.14 -9.07
CA GLU A 277 -6.34 -1.26 -8.66
C GLU A 277 -5.08 -1.45 -7.79
N ILE A 278 -4.01 -0.69 -8.04
CA ILE A 278 -2.79 -0.71 -7.22
C ILE A 278 -3.03 -0.02 -5.87
N VAL A 279 -3.68 1.15 -5.87
CA VAL A 279 -3.99 1.91 -4.65
C VAL A 279 -4.85 1.06 -3.70
N ARG A 280 -5.78 0.28 -4.24
CA ARG A 280 -6.63 -0.65 -3.46
C ARG A 280 -5.87 -1.75 -2.72
N THR A 281 -4.64 -2.08 -3.15
CA THR A 281 -3.83 -3.08 -2.44
C THR A 281 -3.04 -2.47 -1.27
N HIS A 282 -3.20 -1.17 -1.00
CA HIS A 282 -2.47 -0.45 0.04
C HIS A 282 -3.46 0.18 1.03
N GLU A 283 -3.18 0.03 2.32
CA GLU A 283 -3.89 0.76 3.37
C GLU A 283 -3.47 2.23 3.37
N HIS A 284 -4.42 3.13 3.64
CA HIS A 284 -4.22 4.58 3.65
C HIS A 284 -3.45 5.07 2.42
N ALA A 285 -4.02 4.84 1.23
CA ALA A 285 -3.39 5.18 -0.04
C ALA A 285 -4.24 6.13 -0.87
N ILE A 286 -3.59 7.08 -1.53
CA ILE A 286 -4.23 8.07 -2.39
C ILE A 286 -3.48 8.25 -3.71
N GLY A 287 -4.22 8.59 -4.76
CA GLY A 287 -3.65 8.99 -6.04
C GLY A 287 -3.46 10.50 -6.14
N SER A 288 -2.34 10.92 -6.71
CA SER A 288 -2.10 12.29 -7.18
C SER A 288 -1.84 12.25 -8.68
N VAL A 289 -2.86 12.61 -9.46
CA VAL A 289 -2.86 12.53 -10.92
C VAL A 289 -2.64 13.91 -11.52
N THR A 290 -1.64 14.04 -12.39
CA THR A 290 -1.33 15.28 -13.09
C THR A 290 -1.36 15.04 -14.58
N ILE A 291 -2.25 15.74 -15.27
CA ILE A 291 -2.43 15.67 -16.71
C ILE A 291 -1.77 16.90 -17.33
N ILE A 292 -0.85 16.70 -18.26
CA ILE A 292 -0.15 17.77 -18.97
C ILE A 292 -0.38 17.57 -20.46
N THR A 293 -0.99 18.56 -21.12
CA THR A 293 -1.33 18.50 -22.55
C THR A 293 -1.40 19.90 -23.15
N ASP A 294 -1.04 20.02 -24.43
CA ASP A 294 -1.27 21.23 -25.24
C ASP A 294 -2.34 21.02 -26.32
N GLY A 295 -2.89 19.81 -26.39
CA GLY A 295 -3.78 19.33 -27.45
C GLY A 295 -5.20 19.15 -26.97
N MET A 296 -6.16 19.42 -27.86
CA MET A 296 -7.54 19.01 -27.64
C MET A 296 -7.70 17.52 -27.96
N GLU A 297 -8.51 16.82 -27.17
CA GLU A 297 -8.94 15.45 -27.45
C GLU A 297 -9.45 15.31 -28.89
N ASN A 298 -8.93 14.31 -29.61
CA ASN A 298 -9.28 14.07 -31.01
C ASN A 298 -9.15 12.61 -31.50
N SER A 299 -8.79 11.65 -30.63
CA SER A 299 -8.40 10.30 -31.06
C SER A 299 -8.79 9.15 -30.12
N SER A 300 -9.40 9.44 -28.97
CA SER A 300 -9.85 8.43 -28.00
C SER A 300 -10.97 7.53 -28.56
N LYS A 301 -10.94 6.24 -28.20
CA LYS A 301 -11.83 5.19 -28.71
C LYS A 301 -12.44 4.30 -27.62
N GLU A 302 -11.80 4.18 -26.46
CA GLU A 302 -12.21 3.27 -25.38
C GLU A 302 -13.00 3.99 -24.29
N TYR A 303 -12.61 5.22 -23.97
CA TYR A 303 -13.22 6.03 -22.92
C TYR A 303 -13.88 7.28 -23.49
N SER A 304 -15.13 7.48 -23.10
CA SER A 304 -15.85 8.72 -23.36
C SER A 304 -15.54 9.76 -22.28
N HIS A 305 -15.70 11.04 -22.65
CA HIS A 305 -15.70 12.17 -21.73
C HIS A 305 -16.49 11.90 -20.44
N LYS A 306 -17.73 11.40 -20.57
CA LYS A 306 -18.62 11.16 -19.42
C LYS A 306 -18.05 10.11 -18.47
N GLN A 307 -17.51 9.01 -19.00
CA GLN A 307 -16.91 7.97 -18.18
C GLN A 307 -15.71 8.49 -17.38
N VAL A 308 -14.86 9.31 -18.02
CA VAL A 308 -13.71 9.91 -17.34
C VAL A 308 -14.15 10.92 -16.27
N SER A 309 -15.11 11.77 -16.59
CA SER A 309 -15.67 12.79 -15.68
C SER A 309 -16.32 12.15 -14.43
N ASP A 310 -17.12 11.10 -14.62
CA ASP A 310 -17.77 10.38 -13.52
C ASP A 310 -16.73 9.63 -12.65
N MET A 311 -15.67 9.09 -13.26
CA MET A 311 -14.58 8.39 -12.56
C MET A 311 -13.75 9.36 -11.70
N ILE A 312 -13.38 10.51 -12.24
CA ILE A 312 -12.62 11.54 -11.50
C ILE A 312 -13.43 12.04 -10.31
N GLU A 313 -14.72 12.32 -10.50
CA GLU A 313 -15.61 12.80 -9.44
C GLU A 313 -15.75 11.78 -8.30
N GLN A 314 -15.78 10.49 -8.62
CA GLN A 314 -15.78 9.44 -7.60
C GLN A 314 -14.46 9.44 -6.81
N LEU A 315 -13.31 9.42 -7.51
CA LEU A 315 -12.00 9.32 -6.86
C LEU A 315 -11.64 10.56 -6.03
N LYS A 316 -12.12 11.75 -6.42
CA LYS A 316 -11.98 12.96 -5.60
C LYS A 316 -12.66 12.83 -4.25
N LYS A 317 -13.80 12.13 -4.17
CA LYS A 317 -14.48 11.84 -2.89
C LYS A 317 -13.68 10.87 -2.03
N ASP A 318 -12.89 10.01 -2.67
CA ASP A 318 -11.94 9.10 -2.02
C ASP A 318 -10.60 9.80 -1.67
N GLY A 319 -10.54 11.13 -1.74
CA GLY A 319 -9.38 11.93 -1.35
C GLY A 319 -8.30 12.11 -2.41
N TRP A 320 -8.51 11.63 -3.64
CA TRP A 320 -7.52 11.76 -4.71
C TRP A 320 -7.36 13.21 -5.18
N ASN A 321 -6.13 13.57 -5.53
CA ASN A 321 -5.81 14.83 -6.16
C ASN A 321 -5.78 14.67 -7.68
N PHE A 322 -6.48 15.55 -8.39
CA PHE A 322 -6.39 15.67 -9.85
C PHE A 322 -5.97 17.09 -10.20
N SER A 323 -4.96 17.23 -11.04
CA SER A 323 -4.44 18.49 -11.54
C SER A 323 -4.35 18.45 -13.06
N PHE A 324 -4.84 19.49 -13.74
CA PHE A 324 -4.81 19.60 -15.19
C PHE A 324 -3.99 20.82 -15.60
N ILE A 325 -2.99 20.61 -16.45
CA ILE A 325 -2.09 21.65 -16.92
C ILE A 325 -2.19 21.70 -18.45
N GLY A 326 -2.64 22.84 -18.95
CA GLY A 326 -2.92 23.04 -20.37
C GLY A 326 -2.15 24.20 -20.98
N ALA A 327 -1.64 24.02 -22.21
CA ALA A 327 -1.18 25.13 -23.04
C ALA A 327 -2.05 25.29 -24.28
N ASN A 328 -2.25 26.52 -24.75
CA ASN A 328 -2.94 26.83 -26.01
C ASN A 328 -4.36 26.25 -26.17
N ILE A 329 -4.99 25.82 -25.08
CA ILE A 329 -6.36 25.30 -25.02
C ILE A 329 -7.17 26.10 -23.99
N ASP A 330 -8.50 26.04 -24.09
CA ASP A 330 -9.39 26.53 -23.05
C ASP A 330 -9.33 25.57 -21.84
N VAL A 331 -8.28 25.77 -21.03
CA VAL A 331 -7.94 24.93 -19.88
C VAL A 331 -9.11 24.82 -18.92
N GLU A 332 -9.81 25.92 -18.65
CA GLU A 332 -10.97 25.94 -17.76
C GLU A 332 -12.11 25.08 -18.32
N LYS A 333 -12.39 25.20 -19.62
CA LYS A 333 -13.47 24.41 -20.23
C LYS A 333 -13.15 22.93 -20.22
N VAL A 334 -11.93 22.53 -20.57
CA VAL A 334 -11.53 21.11 -20.60
C VAL A 334 -11.48 20.53 -19.18
N SER A 335 -10.86 21.22 -18.22
CA SER A 335 -10.75 20.74 -16.85
C SER A 335 -12.11 20.59 -16.18
N ARG A 336 -13.01 21.59 -16.32
CA ARG A 336 -14.38 21.53 -15.79
C ARG A 336 -15.19 20.41 -16.40
N SER A 337 -15.00 20.14 -17.70
CA SER A 337 -15.69 19.03 -18.36
C SER A 337 -15.33 17.67 -17.72
N MET A 338 -14.07 17.51 -17.30
CA MET A 338 -13.56 16.32 -16.62
C MET A 338 -13.71 16.35 -15.08
N ASN A 339 -14.44 17.32 -14.50
CA ASN A 339 -14.56 17.53 -13.05
C ASN A 339 -13.23 17.78 -12.31
N ILE A 340 -12.25 18.38 -13.00
CA ILE A 340 -10.96 18.76 -12.40
C ILE A 340 -10.98 20.24 -12.03
N ASP A 341 -11.00 20.52 -10.73
CA ASP A 341 -11.04 21.90 -10.20
C ASP A 341 -9.66 22.58 -10.25
N ASN A 342 -8.60 21.80 -10.06
CA ASN A 342 -7.23 22.29 -10.05
C ASN A 342 -6.70 22.33 -11.48
N ALA A 343 -6.80 23.49 -12.11
CA ALA A 343 -6.32 23.70 -13.46
C ALA A 343 -5.34 24.86 -13.56
N MET A 344 -4.32 24.74 -14.41
CA MET A 344 -3.33 25.79 -14.65
C MET A 344 -3.09 25.92 -16.15
N ALA A 345 -3.20 27.15 -16.65
CA ALA A 345 -2.84 27.49 -18.02
C ALA A 345 -1.38 27.95 -18.09
N PHE A 346 -0.69 27.63 -19.17
CA PHE A 346 0.64 28.15 -19.45
C PHE A 346 0.81 28.52 -20.92
N GLU A 347 1.78 29.39 -21.19
CA GLU A 347 2.19 29.71 -22.56
C GLU A 347 3.18 28.66 -23.05
N GLN A 348 2.99 28.19 -24.28
CA GLN A 348 3.88 27.21 -24.94
C GLN A 348 5.20 27.85 -25.41
N THR A 349 5.89 28.49 -24.47
CA THR A 349 7.22 29.08 -24.63
C THR A 349 8.17 28.42 -23.63
N ASN A 350 9.47 28.64 -23.79
CA ASN A 350 10.45 28.10 -22.85
C ASN A 350 10.22 28.66 -21.45
N GLU A 351 10.01 29.98 -21.38
CA GLU A 351 9.78 30.74 -20.15
C GLU A 351 8.47 30.34 -19.49
N GLY A 352 7.38 30.25 -20.28
CA GLY A 352 6.07 29.84 -19.79
C GLY A 352 6.04 28.40 -19.28
N THR A 353 6.70 27.48 -19.99
CA THR A 353 6.82 26.07 -19.57
C THR A 353 7.65 25.95 -18.28
N CYS A 354 8.76 26.69 -18.16
CA CYS A 354 9.56 26.72 -16.94
C CYS A 354 8.75 27.26 -15.74
N ALA A 355 8.09 28.41 -15.90
CA ALA A 355 7.26 29.01 -14.84
C ALA A 355 6.12 28.09 -14.40
N MET A 356 5.52 27.37 -15.36
CA MET A 356 4.50 26.36 -15.09
C MET A 356 5.04 25.23 -14.21
N PHE A 357 6.18 24.63 -14.56
CA PHE A 357 6.76 23.54 -13.75
C PHE A 357 7.23 24.03 -12.38
N GLU A 358 7.71 25.27 -12.27
CA GLU A 358 8.05 25.89 -10.98
C GLU A 358 6.82 26.05 -10.07
N ARG A 359 5.70 26.54 -10.62
CA ARG A 359 4.43 26.66 -9.89
C ARG A 359 3.90 25.28 -9.49
N GLU A 360 3.89 24.32 -10.41
CA GLU A 360 3.48 22.94 -10.15
C GLU A 360 4.29 22.33 -8.99
N ARG A 361 5.62 22.47 -9.03
CA ARG A 361 6.52 22.00 -8.00
C ARG A 361 6.18 22.61 -6.63
N TYR A 362 6.01 23.92 -6.57
CA TYR A 362 5.66 24.62 -5.33
C TYR A 362 4.34 24.09 -4.75
N CYS A 363 3.31 23.99 -5.59
CA CYS A 363 1.99 23.47 -5.22
C CYS A 363 2.06 22.02 -4.76
N ARG A 364 2.85 21.18 -5.42
CA ARG A 364 3.06 19.77 -5.05
C ARG A 364 3.71 19.63 -3.69
N ARG A 365 4.80 20.37 -3.43
CA ARG A 365 5.46 20.38 -2.11
C ARG A 365 4.51 20.85 -1.02
N SER A 366 3.77 21.93 -1.27
CA SER A 366 2.76 22.43 -0.34
C SER A 366 1.67 21.39 -0.06
N TRP A 367 1.22 20.67 -1.09
CA TRP A 367 0.25 19.58 -0.94
C TRP A 367 0.80 18.42 -0.11
N PHE A 368 2.03 17.97 -0.37
CA PHE A 368 2.68 16.95 0.46
C PHE A 368 2.78 17.37 1.93
N SER A 369 3.13 18.63 2.20
CA SER A 369 3.13 19.16 3.57
C SER A 369 1.74 19.13 4.20
N ARG A 370 0.67 19.51 3.46
CA ARG A 370 -0.71 19.45 3.97
C ARG A 370 -1.16 18.03 4.25
N VAL A 371 -0.79 17.06 3.41
CA VAL A 371 -1.06 15.64 3.67
C VAL A 371 -0.33 15.21 4.94
N ASN A 372 0.95 15.58 5.09
CA ASN A 372 1.70 15.30 6.32
C ASN A 372 1.05 15.91 7.57
N ASP A 373 0.58 17.16 7.50
CA ASP A 373 -0.08 17.84 8.62
C ASP A 373 -1.41 17.19 8.98
N CYS A 374 -2.17 16.75 7.98
CA CYS A 374 -3.38 15.94 8.16
C CYS A 374 -3.08 14.65 8.94
N LEU A 375 -2.00 13.95 8.59
CA LEU A 375 -1.59 12.71 9.25
C LEU A 375 -1.13 12.93 10.68
N LYS A 376 -0.39 14.01 10.94
CA LYS A 376 0.06 14.37 12.29
C LYS A 376 -1.08 14.82 13.21
N GLY A 377 -2.19 15.29 12.64
CA GLY A 377 -3.39 15.72 13.37
C GLY A 377 -4.41 14.60 13.64
N MET A 378 -4.04 13.34 13.41
CA MET A 378 -4.88 12.16 13.69
C MET A 378 -4.70 11.73 15.15
N ASP A 379 -5.80 11.35 15.80
CA ASP A 379 -5.82 10.73 17.12
C ASP A 379 -6.53 9.36 17.08
N SER A 380 -6.70 8.70 18.22
CA SER A 380 -7.35 7.39 18.31
C SER A 380 -8.84 7.39 17.94
N ASP A 381 -9.45 8.56 17.85
CA ASP A 381 -10.90 8.73 17.71
C ASP A 381 -11.29 9.17 16.30
N THR A 382 -10.31 9.54 15.46
CA THR A 382 -10.53 9.94 14.07
C THR A 382 -10.94 8.73 13.22
N THR A 383 -12.13 8.79 12.62
CA THR A 383 -12.66 7.72 11.76
C THR A 383 -12.03 7.75 10.36
N ASP A 384 -12.08 6.61 9.64
CA ASP A 384 -11.58 6.54 8.25
C ASP A 384 -12.32 7.49 7.30
N GLU A 385 -13.62 7.72 7.53
CA GLU A 385 -14.42 8.67 6.75
C GLU A 385 -13.97 10.12 6.99
N GLU A 386 -13.72 10.50 8.25
CA GLU A 386 -13.19 11.82 8.59
C GLU A 386 -11.78 12.02 8.02
N PHE A 387 -10.95 10.97 8.05
CA PHE A 387 -9.62 11.01 7.47
C PHE A 387 -9.66 11.20 5.95
N ALA A 388 -10.49 10.42 5.24
CA ALA A 388 -10.69 10.58 3.80
C ALA A 388 -11.20 11.98 3.44
N GLN A 389 -12.11 12.53 4.25
CA GLN A 389 -12.61 13.89 4.07
C GLN A 389 -11.52 14.95 4.28
N ARG A 390 -10.69 14.82 5.33
CA ARG A 390 -9.56 15.71 5.58
C ARG A 390 -8.54 15.65 4.43
N LEU A 391 -8.20 14.45 3.96
CA LEU A 391 -7.34 14.26 2.79
C LEU A 391 -7.93 14.92 1.53
N GLY A 392 -9.22 14.71 1.24
CA GLY A 392 -9.88 15.38 0.10
C GLY A 392 -9.84 16.90 0.20
N ASN A 393 -9.91 17.47 1.41
CA ASN A 393 -9.76 18.90 1.63
C ASN A 393 -8.32 19.40 1.38
N THR A 394 -7.29 18.56 1.52
CA THR A 394 -5.90 18.97 1.22
C THR A 394 -5.71 19.30 -0.26
N SER A 395 -6.48 18.66 -1.14
CA SER A 395 -6.42 18.82 -2.59
C SER A 395 -7.17 20.06 -3.10
N LYS A 396 -8.00 20.68 -2.26
CA LYS A 396 -8.67 21.95 -2.60
C LYS A 396 -7.63 23.06 -2.76
N ASP A 397 -7.86 23.92 -3.76
CA ASP A 397 -7.02 25.07 -4.06
C ASP A 397 -5.55 24.70 -4.32
N TYR A 398 -5.30 23.54 -4.95
CA TYR A 398 -3.94 23.04 -5.21
C TYR A 398 -3.05 24.10 -5.89
N PHE A 399 -3.60 24.84 -6.87
CA PHE A 399 -2.91 25.93 -7.57
C PHE A 399 -3.20 27.34 -7.03
N ASN A 400 -4.15 27.50 -6.11
CA ASN A 400 -4.76 28.80 -5.75
C ASN A 400 -4.43 29.33 -4.34
N LYS A 401 -3.57 28.65 -3.58
CA LYS A 401 -3.08 29.17 -2.30
C LYS A 401 -1.73 29.86 -2.50
N ASP A 402 -1.78 31.19 -2.47
CA ASP A 402 -0.62 32.09 -2.38
C ASP A 402 0.05 32.00 -1.00
#